data_AF-A0A662WL21-F1
#
_entry.id   AF-A0A662WL21-F1
#
_cell.length_a   1.000
_cell.length_b   1.000
_cell.length_c   1.000
_cell.angle_alpha   90.00
_cell.angle_beta   90.00
_cell.angle_gamma   90.00
#
_symmetry.space_group_name_H-M   'P 1'
#
loop_
_entity.id
_entity.type
_entity.pdbx_description
1 polymer ?
#
loop_
_entity_poly.entity_id
_entity_poly.type
_entity_poly.pdbx_seq_one_letter_code
_entity_poly.pdbx_strand_id
1 'polypeptide(L)'
;MEGAIVSPTATAGNGAPPTSPEDMSLPTITEQLGGLLELSGGMAETQDMCEDVLERLQRTQYRLDAVDEANALPETTLSLHRIGTCFHAFLSQHTKKSAFERLVSTRVIVGLLRGFHCEIDEVEDQLTPDEDGGDAAEPTWKEKWEAAERAVENRLVLLWRTKPGSVLSELPDTKAQTDALLVLNSEAVRHKSSYSAKSQQLLQSVTKRVARMSGAPVPAVPEWFIPDHEVQRGIRPFDRGSFGEIYRGTWRGLKVVIKCVTVTTEYEKRTFLREAKIWHKAKHANIVKFFGACHLSRPCFFVCEEAENGNLVDYLDRMDGADPSLVWRLLHEVALGLQ
;
A
#
# COMPACT_ATOMS: atom_id res chain seq x y z
N MET A 1 -6.24 -34.88 -22.11
CA MET A 1 -7.71 -34.75 -22.14
C MET A 1 -8.07 -33.62 -21.21
N GLU A 2 -8.83 -32.68 -21.75
CA GLU A 2 -9.00 -31.31 -21.31
C GLU A 2 -9.57 -31.18 -19.90
N GLY A 3 -8.99 -30.27 -19.13
CA GLY A 3 -9.60 -29.72 -17.92
C GLY A 3 -9.85 -28.24 -18.16
N ALA A 4 -10.93 -27.93 -18.88
CA ALA A 4 -11.43 -26.58 -19.01
C ALA A 4 -11.78 -26.06 -17.60
N ILE A 5 -11.14 -24.98 -17.18
CA ILE A 5 -11.45 -24.29 -15.93
C ILE A 5 -12.74 -23.50 -16.19
N VAL A 6 -13.86 -24.19 -16.01
CA VAL A 6 -15.19 -23.58 -15.90
C VAL A 6 -15.30 -23.04 -14.47
N SER A 7 -15.34 -21.72 -14.33
CA SER A 7 -15.69 -21.05 -13.08
C SER A 7 -17.14 -21.38 -12.70
N PRO A 8 -17.43 -21.92 -11.51
CA PRO A 8 -18.81 -22.10 -11.08
C PRO A 8 -19.34 -20.80 -10.43
N THR A 9 -20.34 -20.23 -11.10
CA THR A 9 -21.53 -19.53 -10.57
C THR A 9 -21.50 -19.06 -9.12
N ALA A 10 -21.50 -17.74 -8.93
CA ALA A 10 -21.99 -17.08 -7.71
C ALA A 10 -23.41 -16.55 -8.00
N THR A 11 -24.43 -17.12 -7.36
CA THR A 11 -25.74 -16.49 -7.23
C THR A 11 -25.61 -15.28 -6.30
N ALA A 12 -25.61 -14.08 -6.87
CA ALA A 12 -25.75 -12.84 -6.13
C ALA A 12 -27.21 -12.71 -5.63
N GLY A 13 -27.37 -12.62 -4.31
CA GLY A 13 -28.62 -12.15 -3.73
C GLY A 13 -28.78 -10.67 -4.04
N ASN A 14 -29.91 -10.31 -4.65
CA ASN A 14 -30.33 -8.94 -4.96
C ASN A 14 -30.20 -8.02 -3.73
N GLY A 15 -29.16 -7.18 -3.72
CA GLY A 15 -29.11 -5.94 -2.96
C GLY A 15 -29.03 -4.80 -3.96
N ALA A 16 -30.03 -3.92 -3.95
CA ALA A 16 -30.03 -2.69 -4.73
C ALA A 16 -28.72 -1.90 -4.51
N PRO A 17 -28.22 -1.16 -5.52
CA PRO A 17 -27.06 -0.29 -5.32
C PRO A 17 -27.41 0.74 -4.23
N PRO A 18 -26.53 1.00 -3.25
CA PRO A 18 -26.76 2.08 -2.30
C PRO A 18 -26.73 3.41 -3.06
N THR A 19 -27.92 3.95 -3.30
CA THR A 19 -28.17 5.29 -3.83
C THR A 19 -28.03 6.29 -2.70
N SER A 20 -26.81 6.81 -2.48
CA SER A 20 -26.49 8.17 -1.96
C SER A 20 -25.06 8.17 -1.40
N PRO A 21 -24.22 9.18 -1.71
CA PRO A 21 -23.07 9.46 -0.87
C PRO A 21 -23.63 9.95 0.47
N GLU A 22 -23.51 9.13 1.52
CA GLU A 22 -23.74 9.61 2.88
C GLU A 22 -22.81 10.82 3.10
N ASP A 23 -23.37 11.96 3.49
CA ASP A 23 -22.67 13.09 4.09
C ASP A 23 -21.94 12.60 5.35
N MET A 24 -20.81 11.93 5.16
CA MET A 24 -19.83 11.70 6.21
C MET A 24 -18.97 12.97 6.23
N SER A 25 -19.32 13.91 7.11
CA SER A 25 -18.40 14.99 7.46
C SER A 25 -17.08 14.35 7.89
N LEU A 26 -16.02 14.51 7.08
CA LEU A 26 -14.69 14.02 7.44
C LEU A 26 -14.23 14.79 8.69
N PRO A 27 -13.70 14.09 9.70
CA PRO A 27 -13.25 14.76 10.92
C PRO A 27 -12.12 15.74 10.60
N THR A 28 -12.10 16.87 11.30
CA THR A 28 -11.05 17.87 11.13
C THR A 28 -9.74 17.35 11.72
N ILE A 29 -8.61 17.89 11.25
CA ILE A 29 -7.28 17.55 11.80
C ILE A 29 -7.23 17.82 13.32
N THR A 30 -7.83 18.92 13.76
CA THR A 30 -7.88 19.33 15.17
C THR A 30 -8.65 18.32 16.03
N GLU A 31 -9.77 17.79 15.54
CA GLU A 31 -10.53 16.74 16.25
C GLU A 31 -9.74 15.44 16.39
N GLN A 32 -8.86 15.14 15.44
CA GLN A 32 -8.05 13.90 15.43
C GLN A 32 -6.68 14.05 16.10
N LEU A 33 -6.30 15.27 16.51
CA LEU A 33 -4.92 15.61 16.88
C LEU A 33 -4.34 14.70 17.97
N GLY A 34 -5.11 14.45 19.04
CA GLY A 34 -4.66 13.59 20.14
C GLY A 34 -4.30 12.18 19.68
N GLY A 35 -5.15 11.59 18.82
CA GLY A 35 -4.91 10.26 18.26
C GLY A 35 -3.74 10.24 17.26
N LEU A 36 -3.58 11.29 16.45
CA LEU A 36 -2.47 11.41 15.50
C LEU A 36 -1.11 11.56 16.19
N LEU A 37 -1.04 12.31 17.30
CA LEU A 37 0.16 12.43 18.12
C LEU A 37 0.54 11.10 18.77
N GLU A 38 -0.43 10.41 19.36
CA GLU A 38 -0.19 9.09 19.97
C GLU A 38 0.32 8.08 18.93
N LEU A 39 -0.33 8.01 17.76
CA LEU A 39 0.08 7.10 16.70
C LEU A 39 1.46 7.46 16.12
N SER A 40 1.78 8.76 15.98
CA SER A 40 3.10 9.24 15.56
C SER A 40 4.21 8.81 16.52
N GLY A 41 3.96 8.88 17.84
CA GLY A 41 4.89 8.37 18.86
C GLY A 41 5.12 6.85 18.76
N GLY A 42 4.16 6.10 18.21
CA GLY A 42 4.31 4.68 17.92
C GLY A 42 5.19 4.36 16.70
N MET A 43 5.53 5.35 15.89
CA MET A 43 6.40 5.24 14.71
C MET A 43 7.86 5.56 15.06
N ALA A 44 8.41 4.93 16.09
CA ALA A 44 9.68 5.31 16.74
C ALA A 44 10.86 5.65 15.79
N GLU A 45 11.00 4.96 14.67
CA GLU A 45 12.09 5.21 13.72
C GLU A 45 11.85 6.42 12.81
N THR A 46 10.59 6.77 12.54
CA THR A 46 10.16 7.88 11.66
C THR A 46 9.35 8.94 12.40
N GLN A 47 9.34 8.94 13.73
CA GLN A 47 8.50 9.80 14.57
C GLN A 47 8.60 11.27 14.16
N ASP A 48 9.81 11.83 14.11
CA ASP A 48 10.02 13.25 13.75
C ASP A 48 9.42 13.61 12.38
N MET A 49 9.42 12.67 11.43
CA MET A 49 8.86 12.89 10.09
C MET A 49 7.33 12.84 10.12
N CYS A 50 6.75 11.98 10.96
CA CYS A 50 5.31 11.96 11.19
C CYS A 50 4.85 13.25 11.88
N GLU A 51 5.63 13.74 12.86
CA GLU A 51 5.37 14.99 13.55
C GLU A 51 5.46 16.21 12.60
N ASP A 52 6.44 16.25 11.69
CA ASP A 52 6.55 17.33 10.68
C ASP A 52 5.34 17.33 9.72
N VAL A 53 4.86 16.16 9.27
CA VAL A 53 3.62 16.08 8.47
C VAL A 53 2.42 16.60 9.27
N LEU A 54 2.30 16.19 10.54
CA LEU A 54 1.19 16.61 11.40
C LEU A 54 1.19 18.11 11.66
N GLU A 55 2.35 18.69 11.99
CA GLU A 55 2.52 20.12 12.19
C GLU A 55 2.11 20.90 10.94
N ARG A 56 2.51 20.42 9.76
CA ARG A 56 2.09 21.03 8.49
C ARG A 56 0.58 20.93 8.28
N LEU A 57 -0.03 19.76 8.48
CA LEU A 57 -1.49 19.60 8.38
C LEU A 57 -2.24 20.58 9.29
N GLN A 58 -1.77 20.75 10.53
CA GLN A 58 -2.37 21.68 11.50
C GLN A 58 -2.22 23.13 11.06
N ARG A 59 -1.03 23.53 10.61
CA ARG A 59 -0.77 24.89 10.12
C ARG A 59 -1.61 25.21 8.89
N THR A 60 -1.72 24.29 7.94
CA THR A 60 -2.56 24.47 6.75
C THR A 60 -4.05 24.54 7.13
N GLN A 61 -4.52 23.73 8.09
CA GLN A 61 -5.89 23.81 8.61
C GLN A 61 -6.16 25.17 9.23
N TYR A 62 -5.25 25.67 10.08
CA TYR A 62 -5.38 26.99 10.70
C TYR A 62 -5.49 28.11 9.66
N ARG A 63 -4.68 28.06 8.60
CA ARG A 63 -4.74 29.03 7.50
C ARG A 63 -6.08 28.96 6.75
N LEU A 64 -6.62 27.77 6.53
CA LEU A 64 -7.94 27.59 5.91
C LEU A 64 -9.07 28.13 6.81
N ASP A 65 -9.02 27.87 8.11
CA ASP A 65 -10.02 28.32 9.08
C ASP A 65 -9.99 29.86 9.26
N ALA A 66 -8.86 30.51 8.95
CA ALA A 66 -8.70 31.96 8.98
C ALA A 66 -9.22 32.67 7.71
N VAL A 67 -9.57 31.93 6.64
CA VAL A 67 -10.15 32.53 5.42
C VAL A 67 -11.59 32.95 5.70
N ASP A 68 -11.94 34.20 5.38
CA ASP A 68 -13.30 34.72 5.51
C ASP A 68 -14.32 33.82 4.79
N GLU A 69 -15.54 33.68 5.35
CA GLU A 69 -16.61 32.87 4.75
C GLU A 69 -16.90 33.21 3.28
N ALA A 70 -16.72 34.48 2.88
CA ALA A 70 -16.91 34.95 1.50
C ALA A 70 -15.83 34.42 0.51
N ASN A 71 -14.66 34.02 1.03
CA ASN A 71 -13.53 33.49 0.28
C ASN A 71 -13.27 32.01 0.58
N ALA A 72 -14.19 31.33 1.26
CA ALA A 72 -14.04 29.93 1.63
C ALA A 72 -13.72 29.06 0.41
N LEU A 73 -12.85 28.06 0.61
CA LEU A 73 -12.39 27.12 -0.42
C LEU A 73 -12.82 25.68 -0.07
N PRO A 74 -14.10 25.31 -0.28
CA PRO A 74 -14.63 24.01 0.15
C PRO A 74 -13.85 22.81 -0.40
N GLU A 75 -13.44 22.85 -1.67
CA GLU A 75 -12.67 21.77 -2.31
C GLU A 75 -11.26 21.63 -1.72
N THR A 76 -10.62 22.75 -1.38
CA THR A 76 -9.30 22.78 -0.75
C THR A 76 -9.38 22.24 0.68
N THR A 77 -10.42 22.62 1.43
CA THR A 77 -10.71 22.06 2.77
C THR A 77 -11.00 20.56 2.72
N LEU A 78 -11.82 20.11 1.76
CA LEU A 78 -12.08 18.68 1.56
C LEU A 78 -10.81 17.91 1.20
N SER A 79 -9.94 18.50 0.38
CA SER A 79 -8.65 17.91 0.02
C SER A 79 -7.77 17.73 1.26
N LEU A 80 -7.65 18.76 2.12
CA LEU A 80 -6.88 18.66 3.37
C LEU A 80 -7.44 17.59 4.32
N HIS A 81 -8.76 17.52 4.51
CA HIS A 81 -9.39 16.49 5.34
C HIS A 81 -9.16 15.07 4.79
N ARG A 82 -9.14 14.90 3.47
CA ARG A 82 -8.79 13.63 2.82
C ARG A 82 -7.34 13.24 3.10
N ILE A 83 -6.41 14.19 3.00
CA ILE A 83 -4.99 13.96 3.34
C ILE A 83 -4.88 13.53 4.81
N GLY A 84 -5.53 14.24 5.73
CA GLY A 84 -5.58 13.89 7.15
C GLY A 84 -6.13 12.49 7.43
N THR A 85 -7.23 12.14 6.78
CA THR A 85 -7.83 10.79 6.89
C THR A 85 -6.88 9.71 6.38
N CYS A 86 -6.23 9.94 5.24
CA CYS A 86 -5.21 9.04 4.68
C CYS A 86 -3.99 8.92 5.61
N PHE A 87 -3.54 10.03 6.20
CA PHE A 87 -2.42 10.06 7.14
C PHE A 87 -2.74 9.30 8.43
N HIS A 88 -3.94 9.50 8.98
CA HIS A 88 -4.43 8.71 10.12
C HIS A 88 -4.45 7.21 9.81
N ALA A 89 -4.97 6.81 8.65
CA ALA A 89 -5.01 5.42 8.22
C ALA A 89 -3.59 4.83 8.07
N PHE A 90 -2.67 5.60 7.48
CA PHE A 90 -1.26 5.26 7.38
C PHE A 90 -0.63 5.02 8.76
N LEU A 91 -0.77 5.97 9.70
CA LEU A 91 -0.22 5.81 11.05
C LEU A 91 -0.83 4.60 11.75
N SER A 92 -2.16 4.47 11.71
CA SER A 92 -2.89 3.32 12.29
C SER A 92 -2.42 1.96 11.76
N GLN A 93 -2.04 1.90 10.48
CA GLN A 93 -1.52 0.69 9.83
C GLN A 93 -0.08 0.39 10.24
N HIS A 94 0.79 1.39 10.26
CA HIS A 94 2.23 1.19 10.44
C HIS A 94 2.68 1.17 11.90
N THR A 95 1.95 1.81 12.82
CA THR A 95 2.23 1.75 14.27
C THR A 95 2.04 0.33 14.83
N LYS A 96 1.15 -0.47 14.23
CA LYS A 96 0.90 -1.86 14.62
C LYS A 96 1.98 -2.84 14.17
N LYS A 97 2.87 -2.41 13.27
CA LYS A 97 3.91 -3.26 12.71
C LYS A 97 5.03 -3.50 13.72
N SER A 98 5.72 -4.62 13.57
CA SER A 98 6.89 -4.95 14.36
C SER A 98 8.10 -4.08 13.95
N ALA A 99 9.16 -4.06 14.77
CA ALA A 99 10.37 -3.31 14.41
C ALA A 99 11.04 -3.89 13.14
N PHE A 100 10.97 -5.22 12.97
CA PHE A 100 11.41 -5.88 11.74
C PHE A 100 10.59 -5.45 10.52
N GLU A 101 9.26 -5.44 10.64
CA GLU A 101 8.37 -5.03 9.55
C GLU A 101 8.58 -3.56 9.16
N ARG A 102 8.81 -2.67 10.14
CA ARG A 102 9.16 -1.26 9.86
C ARG A 102 10.54 -1.11 9.22
N LEU A 103 11.53 -1.94 9.57
CA LEU A 103 12.82 -1.96 8.86
C LEU A 103 12.64 -2.26 7.37
N VAL A 104 11.97 -3.36 7.03
CA VAL A 104 11.83 -3.78 5.62
C VAL A 104 10.92 -2.83 4.83
N SER A 105 9.99 -2.16 5.50
CA SER A 105 9.09 -1.18 4.88
C SER A 105 9.58 0.27 4.97
N THR A 106 10.75 0.55 5.56
CA THR A 106 11.23 1.92 5.82
C THR A 106 11.23 2.77 4.55
N ARG A 107 11.69 2.22 3.43
CA ARG A 107 11.72 2.92 2.13
C ARG A 107 10.32 3.38 1.70
N VAL A 108 9.32 2.52 1.86
CA VAL A 108 7.93 2.83 1.51
C VAL A 108 7.35 3.84 2.51
N ILE A 109 7.57 3.65 3.82
CA ILE A 109 7.11 4.56 4.87
C ILE A 109 7.64 5.99 4.62
N VAL A 110 8.95 6.12 4.41
CA VAL A 110 9.60 7.42 4.12
C VAL A 110 9.07 8.01 2.81
N GLY A 111 8.88 7.19 1.77
CA GLY A 111 8.29 7.64 0.51
C GLY A 111 6.85 8.14 0.63
N LEU A 112 6.02 7.48 1.46
CA LEU A 112 4.64 7.89 1.72
C LEU A 112 4.59 9.19 2.54
N LEU A 113 5.46 9.35 3.54
CA LEU A 113 5.62 10.59 4.30
C LEU A 113 5.97 11.76 3.39
N ARG A 114 6.87 11.54 2.42
CA ARG A 114 7.17 12.52 1.38
C ARG A 114 5.94 12.85 0.52
N GLY A 115 5.16 11.82 0.18
CA GLY A 115 3.90 11.96 -0.55
C GLY A 115 2.92 12.89 0.16
N PHE A 116 2.72 12.71 1.46
CA PHE A 116 1.87 13.60 2.26
C PHE A 116 2.37 15.05 2.22
N HIS A 117 3.68 15.29 2.33
CA HIS A 117 4.21 16.64 2.18
C HIS A 117 3.94 17.26 0.81
N CYS A 118 4.04 16.48 -0.27
CA CYS A 118 3.72 16.97 -1.61
C CYS A 118 2.21 17.25 -1.77
N GLU A 119 1.35 16.39 -1.24
CA GLU A 119 -0.10 16.61 -1.25
C GLU A 119 -0.48 17.87 -0.45
N ILE A 120 0.22 18.15 0.65
CA ILE A 120 0.03 19.39 1.42
C ILE A 120 0.55 20.60 0.63
N ASP A 121 1.69 20.50 -0.09
CA ASP A 121 2.16 21.57 -0.98
C ASP A 121 1.06 21.94 -2.00
N GLU A 122 0.38 20.96 -2.61
CA GLU A 122 -0.71 21.19 -3.58
C GLU A 122 -1.93 21.93 -2.99
N VAL A 123 -2.19 21.74 -1.68
CA VAL A 123 -3.23 22.47 -0.95
C VAL A 123 -2.75 23.89 -0.59
N GLU A 124 -1.52 24.01 -0.08
CA GLU A 124 -0.93 25.29 0.31
C GLU A 124 -0.74 26.24 -0.87
N ASP A 125 -0.46 25.72 -2.08
CA ASP A 125 -0.34 26.49 -3.32
C ASP A 125 -1.67 27.15 -3.75
N GLN A 126 -2.82 26.67 -3.26
CA GLN A 126 -4.13 27.26 -3.51
C GLN A 126 -4.48 28.38 -2.52
N LEU A 127 -3.71 28.53 -1.45
CA LEU A 127 -3.91 29.55 -0.42
C LEU A 127 -3.11 30.81 -0.75
N THR A 128 -3.63 31.97 -0.34
CA THR A 128 -2.88 33.22 -0.43
C THR A 128 -1.61 33.14 0.43
N PRO A 129 -0.45 33.63 -0.05
CA PRO A 129 0.75 33.73 0.76
C PRO A 129 0.48 34.54 2.04
N ASP A 130 1.08 34.15 3.16
CA ASP A 130 0.95 34.90 4.40
C ASP A 130 1.52 36.32 4.21
N GLU A 131 0.73 37.36 4.51
CA GLU A 131 1.18 38.76 4.45
C GLU A 131 2.13 39.11 5.61
N ASP A 132 2.25 38.24 6.61
CA ASP A 132 3.05 38.48 7.82
C ASP A 132 4.51 38.01 7.63
N GLY A 133 5.27 38.80 6.87
CA GLY A 133 6.71 38.67 6.67
C GLY A 133 7.51 39.05 7.91
N GLY A 134 7.50 38.20 8.95
CA GLY A 134 7.97 38.58 10.27
C GLY A 134 8.56 37.48 11.15
N ASP A 135 9.26 36.46 10.63
CA ASP A 135 10.31 35.78 11.41
C ASP A 135 11.32 35.08 10.48
N ALA A 136 12.52 34.79 10.98
CA ALA A 136 13.60 34.17 10.22
C ALA A 136 13.08 32.99 9.38
N ALA A 137 13.28 33.02 8.05
CA ALA A 137 12.74 32.04 7.11
C ALA A 137 13.00 30.61 7.62
N GLU A 138 11.98 29.98 8.20
CA GLU A 138 12.11 28.62 8.68
C GLU A 138 12.46 27.73 7.49
N PRO A 139 13.42 26.81 7.65
CA PRO A 139 13.79 25.92 6.56
C PRO A 139 12.56 25.09 6.16
N THR A 140 12.32 25.06 4.86
CA THR A 140 11.24 24.27 4.26
C THR A 140 11.41 22.79 4.60
N TRP A 141 10.32 22.03 4.56
CA TRP A 141 10.38 20.57 4.75
C TRP A 141 11.36 19.91 3.77
N LYS A 142 11.51 20.46 2.55
CA LYS A 142 12.43 19.99 1.51
C LYS A 142 13.88 20.13 1.94
N GLU A 143 14.23 21.24 2.60
CA GLU A 143 15.58 21.49 3.12
C GLU A 143 15.89 20.62 4.36
N LYS A 144 14.88 20.31 5.18
CA LYS A 144 15.00 19.42 6.34
C LYS A 144 15.06 17.93 5.95
N TRP A 145 14.54 17.55 4.77
CA TRP A 145 14.29 16.16 4.38
C TRP A 145 15.52 15.24 4.47
N GLU A 146 16.65 15.66 3.90
CA GLU A 146 17.87 14.84 3.90
C GLU A 146 18.40 14.58 5.32
N ALA A 147 18.23 15.55 6.22
CA ALA A 147 18.61 15.41 7.62
C ALA A 147 17.68 14.43 8.35
N ALA A 148 16.38 14.51 8.08
CA ALA A 148 15.38 13.59 8.62
C ALA A 148 15.62 12.15 8.16
N GLU A 149 15.87 11.91 6.86
CA GLU A 149 16.21 10.58 6.35
C GLU A 149 17.47 10.00 7.02
N ARG A 150 18.51 10.84 7.20
CA ARG A 150 19.73 10.44 7.94
C ARG A 150 19.43 10.10 9.40
N ALA A 151 18.51 10.81 10.05
CA ALA A 151 18.10 10.52 11.42
C ALA A 151 17.38 9.17 11.54
N VAL A 152 16.47 8.85 10.60
CA VAL A 152 15.81 7.54 10.50
C VAL A 152 16.84 6.42 10.35
N GLU A 153 17.78 6.57 9.43
CA GLU A 153 18.85 5.58 9.22
C GLU A 153 19.69 5.37 10.48
N ASN A 154 20.06 6.45 11.17
CA ASN A 154 20.81 6.38 12.43
C ASN A 154 20.05 5.59 13.50
N ARG A 155 18.75 5.86 13.66
CA ARG A 155 17.88 5.15 14.62
C ARG A 155 17.79 3.66 14.31
N LEU A 156 17.55 3.30 13.05
CA LEU A 156 17.48 1.90 12.60
C LEU A 156 18.81 1.17 12.86
N VAL A 157 19.93 1.78 12.50
CA VAL A 157 21.26 1.20 12.75
C VAL A 157 21.49 1.02 14.25
N LEU A 158 21.14 2.02 15.08
CA LEU A 158 21.31 1.96 16.52
C LEU A 158 20.46 0.84 17.15
N LEU A 159 19.19 0.73 16.75
CA LEU A 159 18.27 -0.30 17.22
C LEU A 159 18.82 -1.70 16.98
N TRP A 160 19.27 -1.97 15.74
CA TRP A 160 19.79 -3.28 15.34
C TRP A 160 21.20 -3.60 15.88
N ARG A 161 21.95 -2.58 16.32
CA ARG A 161 23.23 -2.74 17.02
C ARG A 161 23.05 -3.03 18.50
N THR A 162 22.12 -2.35 19.17
CA THR A 162 21.97 -2.38 20.63
C THR A 162 20.98 -3.43 21.12
N LYS A 163 19.88 -3.65 20.40
CA LYS A 163 18.80 -4.56 20.81
C LYS A 163 18.46 -5.62 19.76
N PRO A 164 19.46 -6.32 19.19
CA PRO A 164 19.17 -7.29 18.13
C PRO A 164 18.34 -8.47 18.60
N GLY A 165 18.49 -8.92 19.86
CA GLY A 165 17.68 -10.00 20.41
C GLY A 165 16.20 -9.67 20.48
N SER A 166 15.85 -8.41 20.78
CA SER A 166 14.46 -7.94 20.88
C SER A 166 13.75 -7.91 19.52
N VAL A 167 14.46 -7.55 18.46
CA VAL A 167 13.88 -7.56 17.12
C VAL A 167 13.81 -8.98 16.57
N LEU A 168 14.81 -9.81 16.89
CA LEU A 168 14.84 -11.20 16.43
C LEU A 168 13.86 -12.11 17.16
N SER A 169 13.43 -11.76 18.38
CA SER A 169 12.32 -12.47 19.04
C SER A 169 10.98 -12.32 18.30
N GLU A 170 10.86 -11.34 17.39
CA GLU A 170 9.71 -11.20 16.49
C GLU A 170 9.68 -12.29 15.40
N LEU A 171 10.78 -13.05 15.23
CA LEU A 171 10.93 -14.14 14.27
C LEU A 171 11.14 -15.48 15.01
N PRO A 172 10.10 -16.01 15.68
CA PRO A 172 10.25 -17.08 16.68
C PRO A 172 10.60 -18.45 16.10
N ASP A 173 10.21 -18.71 14.84
CA ASP A 173 10.36 -20.01 14.20
C ASP A 173 11.06 -19.93 12.84
N THR A 174 11.51 -21.09 12.34
CA THR A 174 12.24 -21.20 11.08
C THR A 174 11.44 -20.69 9.88
N LYS A 175 10.10 -20.82 9.91
CA LYS A 175 9.24 -20.36 8.82
C LYS A 175 9.20 -18.83 8.81
N ALA A 176 8.94 -18.18 9.95
CA ALA A 176 8.98 -16.72 10.08
C ALA A 176 10.33 -16.15 9.66
N GLN A 177 11.43 -16.81 10.04
CA GLN A 177 12.78 -16.41 9.65
C GLN A 177 13.03 -16.57 8.15
N THR A 178 12.52 -17.63 7.52
CA THR A 178 12.64 -17.85 6.06
C THR A 178 11.80 -16.84 5.27
N ASP A 179 10.58 -16.56 5.74
CA ASP A 179 9.69 -15.55 5.15
C ASP A 179 10.34 -14.15 5.25
N ALA A 180 10.92 -13.82 6.41
CA ALA A 180 11.70 -12.61 6.63
C ALA A 180 12.92 -12.49 5.69
N LEU A 181 13.65 -13.59 5.46
CA LEU A 181 14.76 -13.61 4.51
C LEU A 181 14.33 -13.32 3.08
N LEU A 182 13.16 -13.83 2.66
CA LEU A 182 12.62 -13.54 1.33
C LEU A 182 12.32 -12.05 1.16
N VAL A 183 11.72 -11.42 2.17
CA VAL A 183 11.41 -9.97 2.14
C VAL A 183 12.69 -9.13 2.14
N LEU A 184 13.65 -9.44 3.02
CA LEU A 184 14.94 -8.76 3.08
C LEU A 184 15.71 -8.88 1.77
N ASN A 185 15.75 -10.08 1.19
CA ASN A 185 16.44 -10.31 -0.08
C ASN A 185 15.74 -9.56 -1.23
N SER A 186 14.40 -9.51 -1.23
CA SER A 186 13.63 -8.72 -2.17
C SER A 186 14.01 -7.24 -2.12
N GLU A 187 14.04 -6.63 -0.92
CA GLU A 187 14.46 -5.23 -0.75
C GLU A 187 15.91 -5.00 -1.19
N ALA A 188 16.84 -5.83 -0.72
CA ALA A 188 18.26 -5.66 -0.99
C ALA A 188 18.61 -5.79 -2.48
N VAL A 189 17.89 -6.63 -3.23
CA VAL A 189 18.14 -6.87 -4.66
C VAL A 189 17.37 -5.88 -5.53
N ARG A 190 16.07 -5.69 -5.30
CA ARG A 190 15.19 -4.92 -6.20
C ARG A 190 15.27 -3.43 -5.99
N HIS A 191 15.65 -2.99 -4.78
CA HIS A 191 15.64 -1.58 -4.39
C HIS A 191 17.01 -1.07 -3.96
N LYS A 192 18.09 -1.77 -4.35
CA LYS A 192 19.47 -1.42 -4.01
C LYS A 192 19.80 0.06 -4.24
N SER A 193 19.41 0.63 -5.38
CA SER A 193 19.69 2.02 -5.74
C SER A 193 18.93 3.05 -4.90
N SER A 194 17.86 2.64 -4.22
CA SER A 194 17.06 3.51 -3.35
C SER A 194 17.63 3.63 -1.93
N TYR A 195 18.65 2.84 -1.59
CA TYR A 195 19.26 2.85 -0.26
C TYR A 195 20.65 3.46 -0.28
N SER A 196 20.96 4.23 0.77
CA SER A 196 22.33 4.66 1.06
C SER A 196 23.26 3.46 1.28
N ALA A 197 24.57 3.65 1.14
CA ALA A 197 25.56 2.61 1.43
C ALA A 197 25.44 2.04 2.86
N LYS A 198 25.09 2.89 3.83
CA LYS A 198 24.95 2.50 5.24
C LYS A 198 23.68 1.69 5.49
N SER A 199 22.55 2.10 4.89
CA SER A 199 21.32 1.31 4.91
C SER A 199 21.48 -0.04 4.20
N GLN A 200 22.21 -0.10 3.08
CA GLN A 200 22.54 -1.36 2.41
C GLN A 200 23.36 -2.29 3.32
N GLN A 201 24.36 -1.76 4.03
CA GLN A 201 25.15 -2.53 4.99
C GLN A 201 24.29 -3.05 6.16
N LEU A 202 23.34 -2.25 6.64
CA LEU A 202 22.39 -2.68 7.66
C LEU A 202 21.55 -3.86 7.16
N LEU A 203 20.88 -3.74 6.00
CA LEU A 203 20.06 -4.80 5.42
C LEU A 203 20.86 -6.09 5.21
N GLN A 204 22.10 -5.99 4.70
CA GLN A 204 22.98 -7.15 4.54
C GLN A 204 23.36 -7.79 5.87
N SER A 205 23.65 -6.99 6.89
CA SER A 205 24.01 -7.47 8.23
C SER A 205 22.84 -8.18 8.90
N VAL A 206 21.63 -7.63 8.76
CA VAL A 206 20.39 -8.25 9.25
C VAL A 206 20.14 -9.56 8.50
N THR A 207 20.21 -9.56 7.16
CA THR A 207 20.03 -10.76 6.32
C THR A 207 20.97 -11.89 6.74
N LYS A 208 22.27 -11.61 6.92
CA LYS A 208 23.25 -12.61 7.38
C LYS A 208 22.91 -13.17 8.76
N ARG A 209 22.42 -12.33 9.66
CA ARG A 209 22.05 -12.73 11.01
C ARG A 209 20.82 -13.64 11.00
N VAL A 210 19.76 -13.25 10.28
CA VAL A 210 18.54 -14.08 10.14
C VAL A 210 18.86 -15.40 9.44
N ALA A 211 19.71 -15.39 8.41
CA ALA A 211 20.13 -16.62 7.71
C ALA A 211 20.81 -17.60 8.66
N ARG A 212 21.75 -17.12 9.48
CA ARG A 212 22.44 -17.92 10.49
C ARG A 212 21.48 -18.50 11.53
N MET A 213 20.45 -17.75 11.94
CA MET A 213 19.44 -18.23 12.89
C MET A 213 18.54 -19.31 12.29
N SER A 214 18.11 -19.12 11.05
CA SER A 214 17.21 -20.06 10.37
C SER A 214 17.88 -21.39 10.03
N GLY A 215 19.20 -21.42 9.89
CA GLY A 215 19.93 -22.56 9.31
C GLY A 215 19.58 -22.80 7.82
N ALA A 216 18.79 -21.92 7.21
CA ALA A 216 18.34 -22.02 5.83
C ALA A 216 19.15 -21.09 4.91
N PRO A 217 19.34 -21.46 3.64
CA PRO A 217 19.90 -20.55 2.65
C PRO A 217 18.95 -19.39 2.38
N VAL A 218 19.50 -18.25 1.95
CA VAL A 218 18.69 -17.10 1.53
C VAL A 218 17.87 -17.50 0.29
N PRO A 219 16.53 -17.42 0.33
CA PRO A 219 15.69 -17.86 -0.76
C PRO A 219 15.82 -16.91 -1.97
N ALA A 220 15.76 -17.49 -3.17
CA ALA A 220 15.67 -16.72 -4.39
C ALA A 220 14.31 -15.99 -4.44
N VAL A 221 14.32 -14.73 -4.88
CA VAL A 221 13.11 -13.90 -4.95
C VAL A 221 12.36 -14.21 -6.25
N PRO A 222 11.14 -14.79 -6.21
CA PRO A 222 10.37 -15.03 -7.43
C PRO A 222 10.04 -13.71 -8.13
N GLU A 223 10.08 -13.65 -9.45
CA GLU A 223 9.84 -12.41 -10.21
C GLU A 223 8.47 -11.77 -9.89
N TRP A 224 7.43 -12.59 -9.77
CA TRP A 224 6.07 -12.16 -9.44
C TRP A 224 5.87 -11.77 -7.97
N PHE A 225 6.85 -12.01 -7.09
CA PHE A 225 6.67 -11.72 -5.67
C PHE A 225 6.57 -10.22 -5.42
N ILE A 226 5.53 -9.79 -4.73
CA ILE A 226 5.37 -8.42 -4.24
C ILE A 226 5.22 -8.50 -2.72
N PRO A 227 6.15 -7.95 -1.92
CA PRO A 227 5.98 -7.84 -0.48
C PRO A 227 4.70 -7.07 -0.11
N ASP A 228 4.05 -7.43 1.00
CA ASP A 228 2.82 -6.78 1.46
C ASP A 228 3.00 -5.27 1.64
N HIS A 229 4.15 -4.84 2.17
CA HIS A 229 4.43 -3.42 2.40
C HIS A 229 4.58 -2.57 1.14
N GLU A 230 4.76 -3.17 -0.04
CA GLU A 230 4.81 -2.43 -1.31
C GLU A 230 3.43 -1.97 -1.79
N VAL A 231 2.35 -2.55 -1.22
CA VAL A 231 0.99 -2.39 -1.73
C VAL A 231 0.16 -1.57 -0.75
N GLN A 232 -0.45 -0.48 -1.24
CA GLN A 232 -1.38 0.33 -0.47
C GLN A 232 -2.79 -0.12 -0.79
N ARG A 233 -3.37 -0.93 0.11
CA ARG A 233 -4.73 -1.47 -0.04
C ARG A 233 -5.76 -0.47 0.49
N GLY A 234 -6.87 -0.31 -0.23
CA GLY A 234 -8.02 0.46 0.26
C GLY A 234 -8.61 -0.14 1.54
N ILE A 235 -9.28 0.70 2.33
CA ILE A 235 -9.81 0.33 3.65
C ILE A 235 -10.94 -0.70 3.54
N ARG A 236 -11.81 -0.55 2.53
CA ARG A 236 -12.98 -1.41 2.33
C ARG A 236 -12.86 -2.19 1.03
N PRO A 237 -13.22 -3.49 1.02
CA PRO A 237 -13.35 -4.21 -0.23
C PRO A 237 -14.51 -3.63 -1.03
N PHE A 238 -14.37 -3.56 -2.35
CA PHE A 238 -15.44 -3.14 -3.24
C PHE A 238 -16.25 -4.33 -3.79
N ASP A 239 -15.71 -5.54 -3.66
CA ASP A 239 -16.38 -6.77 -4.03
C ASP A 239 -15.99 -7.92 -3.09
N ARG A 240 -16.92 -8.87 -2.88
CA ARG A 240 -16.80 -10.02 -1.98
C ARG A 240 -17.33 -11.26 -2.70
N GLY A 241 -16.44 -12.21 -2.99
CA GLY A 241 -16.78 -13.47 -3.64
C GLY A 241 -16.52 -14.68 -2.75
N SER A 242 -16.83 -15.87 -3.27
CA SER A 242 -16.58 -17.16 -2.60
C SER A 242 -15.09 -17.43 -2.31
N PHE A 243 -14.19 -16.79 -3.06
CA PHE A 243 -12.74 -16.98 -2.93
C PHE A 243 -12.04 -15.88 -2.11
N GLY A 244 -12.79 -14.87 -1.64
CA GLY A 244 -12.29 -13.82 -0.77
C GLY A 244 -12.75 -12.41 -1.15
N GLU A 245 -11.97 -11.42 -0.74
CA GLU A 245 -12.31 -10.00 -0.80
C GLU A 245 -11.44 -9.28 -1.84
N ILE A 246 -12.05 -8.37 -2.60
CA ILE A 246 -11.37 -7.63 -3.66
C ILE A 246 -11.33 -6.15 -3.29
N TYR A 247 -10.13 -5.58 -3.34
CA TYR A 247 -9.86 -4.20 -2.96
C TYR A 247 -9.30 -3.42 -4.14
N ARG A 248 -9.62 -2.14 -4.22
CA ARG A 248 -8.81 -1.19 -4.97
C ARG A 248 -7.59 -0.81 -4.15
N GLY A 249 -6.52 -0.43 -4.81
CA GLY A 249 -5.33 0.06 -4.14
C GLY A 249 -4.32 0.64 -5.12
N THR A 250 -3.12 0.85 -4.60
CA THR A 250 -2.00 1.41 -5.36
C THR A 250 -0.78 0.51 -5.20
N TRP A 251 -0.03 0.36 -6.29
CA TRP A 251 1.28 -0.27 -6.28
C TRP A 251 2.21 0.50 -7.23
N ARG A 252 3.32 1.03 -6.70
CA ARG A 252 4.28 1.89 -7.45
C ARG A 252 3.60 3.06 -8.18
N GLY A 253 2.60 3.67 -7.54
CA GLY A 253 1.81 4.77 -8.11
C GLY A 253 0.73 4.35 -9.12
N LEU A 254 0.66 3.07 -9.51
CA LEU A 254 -0.38 2.56 -10.39
C LEU A 254 -1.62 2.17 -9.59
N LYS A 255 -2.81 2.55 -10.07
CA LYS A 255 -4.08 2.02 -9.57
C LYS A 255 -4.17 0.53 -9.92
N VAL A 256 -4.49 -0.29 -8.93
CA VAL A 256 -4.51 -1.76 -9.05
C VAL A 256 -5.70 -2.36 -8.31
N VAL A 257 -6.03 -3.60 -8.69
CA VAL A 257 -6.93 -4.48 -7.95
C VAL A 257 -6.11 -5.47 -7.14
N ILE A 258 -6.49 -5.63 -5.86
CA ILE A 258 -5.86 -6.53 -4.90
C ILE A 258 -6.88 -7.60 -4.52
N LYS A 259 -6.69 -8.81 -5.07
CA LYS A 259 -7.57 -9.96 -4.82
C LYS A 259 -7.02 -10.76 -3.64
N CYS A 260 -7.70 -10.69 -2.51
CA CYS A 260 -7.31 -11.39 -1.30
C CYS A 260 -7.91 -12.79 -1.26
N VAL A 261 -7.06 -13.79 -0.98
CA VAL A 261 -7.44 -15.20 -0.93
C VAL A 261 -7.03 -15.78 0.42
N THR A 262 -7.99 -16.42 1.09
CA THR A 262 -7.75 -17.13 2.33
C THR A 262 -7.06 -18.46 2.03
N VAL A 263 -5.84 -18.63 2.54
CA VAL A 263 -5.03 -19.84 2.37
C VAL A 263 -4.76 -20.45 3.74
N THR A 264 -5.38 -21.60 3.99
CA THR A 264 -5.35 -22.32 5.27
C THR A 264 -4.58 -23.63 5.21
N THR A 265 -4.47 -24.24 4.03
CA THR A 265 -3.78 -25.54 3.84
C THR A 265 -2.55 -25.43 2.95
N GLU A 266 -1.62 -26.38 3.08
CA GLU A 266 -0.46 -26.50 2.17
C GLU A 266 -0.87 -26.85 0.74
N TYR A 267 -2.04 -27.48 0.54
CA TYR A 267 -2.59 -27.66 -0.80
C TYR A 267 -3.00 -26.31 -1.41
N GLU A 268 -3.78 -25.50 -0.70
CA GLU A 268 -4.17 -24.15 -1.13
C GLU A 268 -2.95 -23.26 -1.38
N LYS A 269 -1.93 -23.33 -0.52
CA LYS A 269 -0.68 -22.60 -0.70
C LYS A 269 0.02 -22.99 -2.00
N ARG A 270 0.10 -24.29 -2.31
CA ARG A 270 0.67 -24.77 -3.59
C ARG A 270 -0.16 -24.31 -4.78
N THR A 271 -1.48 -24.31 -4.67
CA THR A 271 -2.39 -23.82 -5.72
C THR A 271 -2.17 -22.32 -5.97
N PHE A 272 -2.13 -21.51 -4.92
CA PHE A 272 -1.84 -20.07 -5.00
C PHE A 272 -0.50 -19.79 -5.69
N LEU A 273 0.56 -20.49 -5.28
CA LEU A 273 1.90 -20.33 -5.88
C LEU A 273 1.94 -20.76 -7.35
N ARG A 274 1.21 -21.82 -7.70
CA ARG A 274 1.07 -22.28 -9.08
C ARG A 274 0.34 -21.25 -9.93
N GLU A 275 -0.75 -20.69 -9.43
CA GLU A 275 -1.54 -19.66 -10.11
C GLU A 275 -0.71 -18.40 -10.36
N ALA A 276 -0.01 -17.87 -9.34
CA ALA A 276 0.88 -16.72 -9.50
C ALA A 276 1.96 -16.97 -10.57
N LYS A 277 2.53 -18.18 -10.61
CA LYS A 277 3.54 -18.56 -11.61
C LYS A 277 2.97 -18.67 -13.02
N ILE A 278 1.75 -19.17 -13.18
CA ILE A 278 1.08 -19.27 -14.50
C ILE A 278 0.70 -17.88 -14.99
N TRP A 279 0.03 -17.09 -14.15
CA TRP A 279 -0.46 -15.76 -14.53
C TRP A 279 0.68 -14.79 -14.86
N HIS A 280 1.81 -14.85 -14.13
CA HIS A 280 3.02 -14.08 -14.46
C HIS A 280 3.57 -14.35 -15.87
N LYS A 281 3.38 -15.57 -16.38
CA LYS A 281 3.83 -15.95 -17.72
C LYS A 281 2.79 -15.64 -18.81
N ALA A 282 1.52 -15.49 -18.44
CA ALA A 282 0.40 -15.27 -19.35
C ALA A 282 0.29 -13.79 -19.76
N LYS A 283 1.20 -13.35 -20.65
CA LYS A 283 1.22 -11.97 -21.16
C LYS A 283 0.52 -11.89 -22.51
N HIS A 284 -0.72 -11.41 -22.52
CA HIS A 284 -1.53 -11.26 -23.73
C HIS A 284 -2.51 -10.09 -23.59
N ALA A 285 -2.92 -9.47 -24.70
CA ALA A 285 -3.82 -8.30 -24.69
C ALA A 285 -5.22 -8.62 -24.13
N ASN A 286 -5.68 -9.87 -24.27
CA ASN A 286 -6.97 -10.36 -23.79
C ASN A 286 -6.87 -11.16 -22.47
N ILE A 287 -5.75 -11.02 -21.74
CA ILE A 287 -5.59 -11.58 -20.39
C ILE A 287 -5.32 -10.41 -19.45
N VAL A 288 -6.11 -10.31 -18.38
CA VAL A 288 -5.94 -9.28 -17.36
C VAL A 288 -4.48 -9.24 -16.90
N LYS A 289 -3.87 -8.06 -17.02
CA LYS A 289 -2.47 -7.81 -16.69
C LYS A 289 -2.20 -8.11 -15.23
N PHE A 290 -1.30 -9.06 -15.01
CA PHE A 290 -0.82 -9.43 -13.69
C PHE A 290 0.43 -8.64 -13.32
N PHE A 291 0.44 -8.10 -12.11
CA PHE A 291 1.60 -7.38 -11.57
C PHE A 291 2.41 -8.25 -10.62
N GLY A 292 1.74 -9.09 -9.82
CA GLY A 292 2.41 -9.99 -8.89
C GLY A 292 1.52 -10.47 -7.75
N ALA A 293 2.12 -11.12 -6.76
CA ALA A 293 1.39 -11.70 -5.63
C ALA A 293 2.24 -11.76 -4.36
N CYS A 294 1.55 -11.82 -3.21
CA CYS A 294 2.15 -12.07 -1.90
C CYS A 294 1.54 -13.32 -1.28
N HIS A 295 2.39 -14.29 -0.96
CA HIS A 295 2.00 -15.51 -0.24
C HIS A 295 2.37 -15.47 1.26
N LEU A 296 3.04 -14.40 1.68
CA LEU A 296 3.50 -14.19 3.06
C LEU A 296 2.45 -13.46 3.89
N SER A 297 1.62 -12.62 3.27
CA SER A 297 0.53 -11.93 3.94
C SER A 297 -0.60 -12.89 4.34
N ARG A 298 -1.42 -12.47 5.30
CA ARG A 298 -2.67 -13.14 5.66
C ARG A 298 -3.78 -12.10 5.68
N PRO A 299 -4.76 -12.15 4.74
CA PRO A 299 -4.86 -13.11 3.63
C PRO A 299 -3.71 -12.97 2.60
N CYS A 300 -3.43 -14.04 1.84
CA CYS A 300 -2.57 -13.97 0.67
C CYS A 300 -3.25 -13.08 -0.39
N PHE A 301 -2.50 -12.48 -1.32
CA PHE A 301 -3.14 -11.66 -2.35
C PHE A 301 -2.45 -11.67 -3.71
N PHE A 302 -3.24 -11.38 -4.75
CA PHE A 302 -2.79 -11.08 -6.10
C PHE A 302 -2.97 -9.59 -6.41
N VAL A 303 -2.10 -9.03 -7.24
CA VAL A 303 -2.15 -7.65 -7.73
C VAL A 303 -2.27 -7.68 -9.24
N CYS A 304 -3.33 -7.09 -9.78
CA CYS A 304 -3.60 -7.02 -11.22
C CYS A 304 -4.22 -5.68 -11.62
N GLU A 305 -4.37 -5.44 -12.92
CA GLU A 305 -5.13 -4.29 -13.40
C GLU A 305 -6.61 -4.41 -13.05
N GLU A 306 -7.30 -3.27 -13.08
CA GLU A 306 -8.74 -3.20 -12.88
C GLU A 306 -9.47 -3.53 -14.18
N ALA A 307 -10.35 -4.54 -14.13
CA ALA A 307 -11.30 -4.81 -15.20
C ALA A 307 -12.52 -3.90 -14.99
N GLU A 308 -12.46 -2.67 -15.50
CA GLU A 308 -13.43 -1.59 -15.21
C GLU A 308 -14.88 -1.97 -15.55
N ASN A 309 -15.06 -2.82 -16.56
CA ASN A 309 -16.38 -3.27 -17.01
C ASN A 309 -16.92 -4.49 -16.23
N GLY A 310 -16.18 -4.99 -15.24
CA GLY A 310 -16.58 -6.16 -14.46
C GLY A 310 -16.47 -7.47 -15.24
N ASN A 311 -17.23 -8.48 -14.81
CA ASN A 311 -17.27 -9.77 -15.51
C ASN A 311 -18.16 -9.69 -16.76
N LEU A 312 -17.89 -10.59 -17.71
CA LEU A 312 -18.54 -10.59 -19.02
C LEU A 312 -20.05 -10.83 -18.93
N VAL A 313 -20.54 -11.62 -17.96
CA VAL A 313 -21.97 -11.91 -17.80
C VAL A 313 -22.71 -10.64 -17.40
N ASP A 314 -22.28 -9.99 -16.31
CA ASP A 314 -22.89 -8.75 -15.83
C ASP A 314 -22.74 -7.60 -16.85
N TYR A 315 -21.66 -7.61 -17.64
CA TYR A 315 -21.49 -6.66 -18.72
C TYR A 315 -22.54 -6.85 -19.82
N LEU A 316 -22.77 -8.10 -20.26
CA LEU A 316 -23.75 -8.41 -21.29
C LEU A 316 -25.20 -8.17 -20.79
N ASP A 317 -25.50 -8.51 -19.54
CA ASP A 317 -26.84 -8.29 -18.95
C ASP A 317 -27.18 -6.79 -18.87
N ARG A 318 -26.19 -5.93 -18.56
CA ARG A 318 -26.38 -4.47 -18.56
C ARG A 318 -26.57 -3.89 -19.97
N MET A 319 -26.16 -4.63 -20.99
CA MET A 319 -26.27 -4.24 -22.39
C MET A 319 -27.55 -4.83 -23.02
N ASP A 320 -28.61 -5.06 -22.24
CA ASP A 320 -29.86 -5.70 -22.65
C ASP A 320 -30.32 -5.23 -24.06
N GLY A 321 -30.41 -6.17 -25.01
CA GLY A 321 -30.58 -5.87 -26.44
C GLY A 321 -29.28 -5.66 -27.24
N ALA A 322 -28.13 -6.08 -26.72
CA ALA A 322 -26.83 -5.96 -27.37
C ALA A 322 -26.83 -6.54 -28.80
N ASP A 323 -26.25 -5.79 -29.74
CA ASP A 323 -26.03 -6.25 -31.11
C ASP A 323 -25.27 -7.60 -31.09
N PRO A 324 -25.76 -8.66 -31.75
CA PRO A 324 -25.05 -9.92 -31.90
C PRO A 324 -23.58 -9.76 -32.33
N SER A 325 -23.25 -8.70 -33.08
CA SER A 325 -21.88 -8.40 -33.49
C SER A 325 -20.93 -8.12 -32.30
N LEU A 326 -21.43 -7.53 -31.22
CA LEU A 326 -20.67 -7.27 -29.99
C LEU A 326 -20.34 -8.59 -29.29
N VAL A 327 -21.32 -9.48 -29.16
CA VAL A 327 -21.13 -10.79 -28.52
C VAL A 327 -20.06 -11.59 -29.27
N TRP A 328 -20.14 -11.65 -30.61
CA TRP A 328 -19.13 -12.34 -31.41
C TRP A 328 -17.73 -11.76 -31.26
N ARG A 329 -17.61 -10.44 -31.15
CA ARG A 329 -16.33 -9.77 -30.92
C ARG A 329 -15.72 -10.14 -29.57
N LEU A 330 -16.52 -10.11 -28.50
CA LEU A 330 -16.08 -10.46 -27.15
C LEU A 330 -15.68 -11.94 -27.07
N LEU A 331 -16.44 -12.85 -27.72
CA LEU A 331 -16.06 -14.26 -27.82
C LEU A 331 -14.75 -14.48 -28.57
N HIS A 332 -14.52 -13.72 -29.64
CA HIS A 332 -13.25 -13.76 -30.37
C HIS A 332 -12.07 -13.27 -29.50
N GLU A 333 -12.26 -12.19 -28.74
CA GLU A 333 -11.24 -11.71 -27.79
C GLU A 333 -10.92 -12.74 -26.70
N VAL A 334 -11.94 -13.42 -26.15
CA VAL A 334 -11.76 -14.53 -25.21
C VAL A 334 -10.97 -15.68 -25.86
N ALA A 335 -11.31 -16.06 -27.10
CA ALA A 335 -10.60 -17.12 -27.81
C ALA A 335 -9.12 -16.78 -28.04
N LEU A 336 -8.82 -15.52 -28.40
CA LEU A 336 -7.46 -15.02 -28.52
C LEU A 336 -6.71 -15.07 -27.17
N GLY A 337 -7.39 -14.83 -26.05
CA GLY A 337 -6.80 -14.95 -24.71
C GLY A 337 -6.49 -16.39 -24.28
N LEU A 338 -7.14 -17.39 -24.87
CA LEU A 338 -6.95 -18.81 -24.54
C LEU A 338 -5.85 -19.51 -25.37
N GLN A 339 -5.40 -18.89 -26.46
CA GLN A 339 -4.41 -19.44 -27.40
C GLN A 339 -3.00 -19.50 -26.80
#